data_AF-A0AA46PFE9-F1
#
_entry.id   AF-A0AA46PFE9-F1
#
_cell.length_a   1.000
_cell.length_b   1.000
_cell.length_c   1.000
_cell.angle_alpha   90.00
_cell.angle_beta   90.00
_cell.angle_gamma   90.00
#
_symmetry.space_group_name_H-M   'P 1'
#
loop_
_entity.id
_entity.type
_entity.pdbx_description
1 polymer ?
#
loop_
_entity_poly.entity_id
_entity_poly.type
_entity_poly.pdbx_seq_one_letter_code
_entity_poly.pdbx_strand_id
1 'polypeptide(L)'
;MRVANQSGRLVLVADGRGVDVETVSAGRFPADPQQIFERWDEFVSWARTVDFSNAASVIESELHAPVPRPGQIFAVGVNYADHVEESGLELPDAPFVFTKFPAAIAGPYDTIEHPGGSVDFEVELVAVIGKHARHVPVSQGWDHVAGLTLGQDLSERELQLSGPPPQQFALGKSFTGFAPIGPVLVTPDEFADRDDVEVSTVLSGELMQKSRTRHLIFPIPVLVSYLSSIVPLRPGDLIFTGTPAGIGFTREPKRLIGTDDELVSRAEGIGEMRHRFVATGRPHPLTTVSRSTHHV
;
A
#
# COMPACT_ATOMS: atom_id res chain seq x y z
N MET A 1 5.05 14.61 11.03
CA MET A 1 6.37 14.03 10.74
C MET A 1 6.30 13.17 9.48
N ARG A 2 7.34 13.18 8.65
CA ARG A 2 7.46 12.31 7.47
C ARG A 2 8.74 11.49 7.54
N VAL A 3 8.68 10.21 7.18
CA VAL A 3 9.87 9.36 7.06
C VAL A 3 9.94 8.68 5.70
N ALA A 4 11.15 8.48 5.20
CA ALA A 4 11.44 7.81 3.94
C ALA A 4 12.48 6.70 4.17
N ASN A 5 12.51 5.76 3.23
CA ASN A 5 13.60 4.80 3.08
C ASN A 5 14.43 5.23 1.88
N GLN A 6 15.56 5.91 2.08
CA GLN A 6 16.46 6.31 1.00
C GLN A 6 17.71 5.43 1.02
N SER A 7 17.97 4.70 -0.07
CA SER A 7 19.12 3.80 -0.20
C SER A 7 19.22 2.77 0.94
N GLY A 8 18.08 2.28 1.44
CA GLY A 8 18.01 1.32 2.55
C GLY A 8 18.11 1.95 3.95
N ARG A 9 18.16 3.29 4.04
CA ARG A 9 18.35 4.03 5.29
C ARG A 9 17.14 4.89 5.62
N LEU A 10 16.81 4.95 6.90
CA LEU A 10 15.72 5.74 7.44
C LEU A 10 16.09 7.23 7.45
N VAL A 11 15.26 8.01 6.79
CA VAL A 11 15.43 9.46 6.64
C VAL A 11 14.19 10.16 7.19
N LEU A 12 14.39 11.18 8.04
CA LEU A 12 13.34 12.14 8.38
C LEU A 12 13.25 13.18 7.26
N VAL A 13 12.03 13.49 6.80
CA VAL A 13 11.80 14.35 5.64
C VAL A 13 11.01 15.61 6.03
N ALA A 14 11.45 16.76 5.56
CA ALA A 14 10.75 18.04 5.64
C ALA A 14 11.08 18.88 4.39
N ASP A 15 10.06 19.46 3.74
CA ASP A 15 10.22 20.35 2.58
C ASP A 15 11.12 19.80 1.46
N GLY A 16 10.99 18.52 1.13
CA GLY A 16 11.79 17.83 0.10
C GLY A 16 13.25 17.57 0.50
N ARG A 17 13.63 17.89 1.74
CA ARG A 17 14.96 17.64 2.31
C ARG A 17 14.89 16.56 3.38
N GLY A 18 16.00 15.84 3.53
CA GLY A 18 16.12 14.67 4.39
C GLY A 18 17.33 14.73 5.31
N VAL A 19 17.17 14.22 6.53
CA VAL A 19 18.28 13.92 7.44
C VAL A 19 18.30 12.43 7.78
N ASP A 20 19.49 11.83 7.70
CA ASP A 20 19.71 10.42 8.06
C ASP A 20 19.52 10.21 9.56
N VAL A 21 18.57 9.35 9.93
CA VAL A 21 18.15 9.17 11.33
C VAL A 21 19.26 8.62 12.21
N GLU A 22 20.02 7.63 11.74
CA GLU A 22 21.12 7.05 12.53
C GLU A 22 22.21 8.09 12.82
N THR A 23 22.55 8.91 11.83
CA THR A 23 23.54 9.97 11.95
C THR A 23 23.09 11.05 12.94
N VAL A 24 21.91 11.64 12.74
CA VAL A 24 21.42 12.74 13.60
C VAL A 24 21.03 12.28 15.00
N SER A 25 20.73 10.99 15.18
CA SER A 25 20.45 10.39 16.48
C SER A 25 21.70 9.87 17.20
N ALA A 26 22.89 10.00 16.59
CA ALA A 26 24.15 9.43 17.06
C ALA A 26 24.04 7.92 17.39
N GLY A 27 23.32 7.17 16.54
CA GLY A 27 23.10 5.73 16.69
C GLY A 27 22.01 5.32 17.68
N ARG A 28 21.25 6.26 18.27
CA ARG A 28 20.12 5.93 19.16
C ARG A 28 19.02 5.17 18.43
N PHE A 29 18.77 5.52 17.17
CA PHE A 29 17.86 4.83 16.26
C PHE A 29 18.64 4.24 15.09
N PRO A 30 18.36 2.98 14.69
CA PRO A 30 19.09 2.32 13.63
C PRO A 30 18.77 2.92 12.26
N ALA A 31 19.66 2.72 11.29
CA ALA A 31 19.41 3.11 9.92
C ALA A 31 18.28 2.31 9.25
N ASP A 32 17.98 1.10 9.72
CA ASP A 32 16.95 0.24 9.13
C ASP A 32 15.53 0.81 9.39
N PRO A 33 14.77 1.19 8.34
CA PRO A 33 13.41 1.73 8.49
C PRO A 33 12.43 0.78 9.17
N GLN A 34 12.63 -0.53 9.09
CA GLN A 34 11.70 -1.48 9.71
C GLN A 34 11.77 -1.44 11.24
N GLN A 35 12.95 -1.15 11.81
CA GLN A 35 13.18 -1.28 13.23
C GLN A 35 12.55 -0.15 14.06
N ILE A 36 12.20 0.98 13.45
CA ILE A 36 11.62 2.09 14.22
C ILE A 36 10.20 1.83 14.71
N PHE A 37 9.47 0.89 14.10
CA PHE A 37 8.07 0.62 14.47
C PHE A 37 7.99 0.00 15.87
N GLU A 38 8.99 -0.75 16.30
CA GLU A 38 9.05 -1.31 17.66
C GLU A 38 9.22 -0.24 18.76
N ARG A 39 9.71 0.96 18.39
CA ARG A 39 9.97 2.08 19.29
C ARG A 39 9.31 3.37 18.80
N TRP A 40 8.15 3.25 18.15
CA TRP A 40 7.54 4.35 17.39
C TRP A 40 7.30 5.62 18.22
N ASP A 41 6.71 5.50 19.41
CA ASP A 41 6.42 6.67 20.27
C ASP A 41 7.70 7.39 20.73
N GLU A 42 8.74 6.63 21.07
CA GLU A 42 10.04 7.19 21.44
C GLU A 42 10.69 7.90 20.24
N PHE A 43 10.61 7.28 19.06
CA PHE A 43 11.12 7.83 17.82
C PHE A 43 10.41 9.13 17.45
N VAL A 44 9.07 9.18 17.46
CA VAL A 44 8.29 10.39 17.17
C VAL A 44 8.64 11.53 18.14
N SER A 45 8.76 11.23 19.43
CA SER A 45 9.14 12.22 20.45
C SER A 45 10.51 12.83 20.17
N TRP A 46 11.51 12.00 19.83
CA TRP A 46 12.84 12.47 19.45
C TRP A 46 12.84 13.23 18.11
N ALA A 47 12.15 12.71 17.09
CA ALA A 47 12.13 13.29 15.75
C ALA A 47 11.60 14.72 15.72
N ARG A 48 10.68 15.08 16.63
CA ARG A 48 10.18 16.45 16.83
C ARG A 48 11.24 17.45 17.30
N THR A 49 12.40 16.97 17.76
CA THR A 49 13.52 17.80 18.24
C THR A 49 14.63 17.95 17.21
N VAL A 50 14.53 17.26 16.07
CA VAL A 50 15.59 17.21 15.06
C VAL A 50 15.67 18.52 14.29
N ASP A 51 16.89 19.03 14.15
CA ASP A 51 17.21 20.18 13.30
C ASP A 51 17.51 19.74 11.86
N PHE A 52 16.90 20.43 10.90
CA PHE A 52 17.04 20.18 9.46
C PHE A 52 18.03 21.13 8.78
N SER A 53 18.77 21.95 9.53
CA SER A 53 19.76 22.90 8.98
C SER A 53 20.78 22.25 8.02
N ASN A 54 21.18 21.00 8.31
CA ASN A 54 22.12 20.20 7.51
C ASN A 54 21.44 19.18 6.57
N ALA A 55 20.13 19.29 6.34
CA ALA A 55 19.39 18.32 5.54
C ALA A 55 19.84 18.31 4.06
N ALA A 56 19.99 17.14 3.46
CA ALA A 56 20.27 17.00 2.02
C ALA A 56 18.98 16.95 1.21
N SER A 57 19.04 17.06 -0.11
CA SER A 57 17.85 16.81 -0.95
C SER A 57 17.49 15.32 -0.90
N VAL A 58 16.20 15.02 -0.81
CA VAL A 58 15.71 13.65 -0.98
C VAL A 58 15.80 13.28 -2.47
N ILE A 59 16.37 12.12 -2.78
CA ILE A 59 16.57 11.67 -4.16
C ILE A 59 15.53 10.60 -4.49
N GLU A 60 14.58 10.93 -5.35
CA GLU A 60 13.46 10.03 -5.70
C GLU A 60 13.92 8.65 -6.17
N SER A 61 14.91 8.58 -7.07
CA SER A 61 15.43 7.31 -7.59
C SER A 61 16.11 6.41 -6.56
N GLU A 62 16.37 6.93 -5.35
CA GLU A 62 16.92 6.18 -4.22
C GLU A 62 15.84 5.79 -3.20
N LEU A 63 14.58 6.17 -3.41
CA LEU A 63 13.50 5.86 -2.48
C LEU A 63 13.00 4.42 -2.68
N HIS A 64 12.92 3.71 -1.56
CA HIS A 64 12.34 2.38 -1.43
C HIS A 64 11.08 2.42 -0.56
N ALA A 65 10.43 1.27 -0.37
CA ALA A 65 9.29 1.14 0.52
C ALA A 65 9.62 1.64 1.94
N PRO A 66 8.82 2.55 2.53
CA PRO A 66 9.04 3.02 3.91
C PRO A 66 8.82 1.92 4.96
N VAL A 67 8.08 0.87 4.60
CA VAL A 67 7.89 -0.35 5.41
C VAL A 67 8.35 -1.55 4.58
N PRO A 68 9.66 -1.85 4.54
CA PRO A 68 10.20 -2.80 3.57
C PRO A 68 9.89 -4.26 3.92
N ARG A 69 9.57 -4.57 5.19
CA ARG A 69 9.39 -5.95 5.68
C ARG A 69 8.24 -6.05 6.69
N PRO A 70 6.99 -5.78 6.27
CA PRO A 70 5.84 -5.88 7.16
C PRO A 70 5.63 -7.32 7.62
N GLY A 71 5.21 -7.49 8.87
CA GLY A 71 4.92 -8.82 9.43
C GLY A 71 3.62 -9.40 8.87
N GLN A 72 2.60 -8.56 8.74
CA GLN A 72 1.29 -8.88 8.20
C GLN A 72 0.84 -7.78 7.23
N ILE A 73 0.13 -8.17 6.18
CA ILE A 73 -0.54 -7.25 5.26
C ILE A 73 -2.01 -7.67 5.15
N PHE A 74 -2.89 -6.76 5.55
CA PHE A 74 -4.33 -6.90 5.37
C PHE A 74 -4.75 -6.04 4.20
N ALA A 75 -5.42 -6.61 3.21
CA ALA A 75 -5.98 -5.89 2.08
C ALA A 75 -7.49 -6.04 2.08
N VAL A 76 -8.19 -4.95 1.80
CA VAL A 76 -9.64 -4.86 1.94
C VAL A 76 -10.26 -4.67 0.56
N GLY A 77 -10.99 -5.66 0.08
CA GLY A 77 -11.77 -5.54 -1.15
C GLY A 77 -13.06 -4.77 -0.91
N VAL A 78 -13.58 -4.13 -1.97
CA VAL A 78 -14.96 -3.61 -2.00
C VAL A 78 -15.22 -2.61 -0.86
N ASN A 79 -14.25 -1.72 -0.60
CA ASN A 79 -14.32 -0.77 0.53
C ASN A 79 -14.60 0.68 0.12
N TYR A 80 -15.01 0.93 -1.13
CA TYR A 80 -15.46 2.26 -1.58
C TYR A 80 -16.87 2.17 -2.14
N ALA A 81 -17.72 3.12 -1.78
CA ALA A 81 -19.11 3.17 -2.25
C ALA A 81 -19.18 3.31 -3.79
N ASP A 82 -18.32 4.15 -4.37
CA ASP A 82 -18.26 4.34 -5.83
C ASP A 82 -17.85 3.05 -6.56
N HIS A 83 -16.91 2.27 -6.01
CA HIS A 83 -16.46 1.01 -6.58
C HIS A 83 -17.51 -0.09 -6.51
N VAL A 84 -18.33 -0.11 -5.44
CA VAL A 84 -19.47 -1.01 -5.30
C VAL A 84 -20.51 -0.74 -6.39
N GLU A 85 -20.85 0.53 -6.61
CA GLU A 85 -21.78 0.96 -7.66
C GLU A 85 -21.28 0.57 -9.06
N GLU A 86 -19.97 0.76 -9.33
CA GLU A 86 -19.34 0.38 -10.60
C GLU A 86 -19.36 -1.14 -10.85
N SER A 87 -19.08 -1.92 -9.81
CA SER A 87 -18.92 -3.37 -9.94
C SER A 87 -20.25 -4.14 -9.87
N GLY A 88 -21.36 -3.46 -9.55
CA GLY A 88 -22.67 -4.08 -9.36
C GLY A 88 -22.72 -5.04 -8.16
N LEU A 89 -21.84 -4.84 -7.18
CA LEU A 89 -21.76 -5.67 -5.97
C LEU A 89 -22.75 -5.19 -4.91
N GLU A 90 -23.11 -6.06 -3.97
CA GLU A 90 -23.84 -5.64 -2.77
C GLU A 90 -22.88 -5.00 -1.76
N LEU A 91 -23.37 -4.02 -0.99
CA LEU A 91 -22.58 -3.44 0.10
C LEU A 91 -22.26 -4.53 1.13
N PRO A 92 -20.97 -4.73 1.48
CA PRO A 92 -20.59 -5.75 2.43
C PRO A 92 -21.05 -5.40 3.85
N ASP A 93 -21.55 -6.38 4.61
CA ASP A 93 -21.91 -6.23 6.03
C ASP A 93 -20.69 -6.16 6.97
N ALA A 94 -19.53 -6.62 6.49
CA ALA A 94 -18.25 -6.62 7.22
C ALA A 94 -17.07 -6.46 6.24
N PRO A 95 -15.91 -5.95 6.69
CA PRO A 95 -14.74 -5.80 5.82
C PRO A 95 -14.36 -7.11 5.12
N PHE A 96 -14.27 -7.09 3.79
CA PHE A 96 -13.82 -8.25 3.01
C PHE A 96 -12.29 -8.28 2.95
N VAL A 97 -11.69 -9.06 3.86
CA VAL A 97 -10.24 -9.06 4.09
C VAL A 97 -9.56 -10.24 3.41
N PHE A 98 -8.49 -9.96 2.68
CA PHE A 98 -7.51 -10.93 2.20
C PHE A 98 -6.09 -10.42 2.52
N THR A 99 -5.06 -11.10 2.03
CA THR A 99 -3.67 -10.67 2.20
C THR A 99 -2.98 -10.45 0.86
N LYS A 100 -2.02 -9.54 0.85
CA LYS A 100 -0.93 -9.53 -0.12
C LYS A 100 0.28 -10.10 0.61
N PHE A 101 0.96 -11.09 0.05
CA PHE A 101 2.11 -11.66 0.75
C PHE A 101 3.25 -10.62 0.85
N PRO A 102 3.99 -10.53 1.98
CA PRO A 102 5.07 -9.55 2.14
C PRO A 102 6.15 -9.59 1.04
N ALA A 103 6.33 -10.73 0.38
CA ALA A 103 7.23 -10.88 -0.77
C ALA A 103 6.81 -10.05 -2.01
N ALA A 104 5.59 -9.51 -2.03
CA ALA A 104 5.08 -8.64 -3.10
C ALA A 104 5.46 -7.16 -2.93
N ILE A 105 6.04 -6.76 -1.78
CA ILE A 105 6.42 -5.37 -1.51
C ILE A 105 7.42 -4.87 -2.56
N ALA A 106 7.18 -3.64 -3.03
CA ALA A 106 8.11 -2.88 -3.87
C ALA A 106 8.16 -1.41 -3.44
N GLY A 107 9.18 -0.70 -3.89
CA GLY A 107 9.34 0.72 -3.71
C GLY A 107 8.47 1.57 -4.64
N PRO A 108 8.45 2.90 -4.39
CA PRO A 108 7.65 3.86 -5.15
C PRO A 108 8.09 4.05 -6.61
N TYR A 109 9.32 3.66 -6.95
CA TYR A 109 9.91 3.88 -8.29
C TYR A 109 10.55 2.62 -8.88
N ASP A 110 10.26 1.45 -8.30
CA ASP A 110 10.75 0.18 -8.81
C ASP A 110 10.14 -0.13 -10.18
N THR A 111 10.88 -0.86 -11.01
CA THR A 111 10.32 -1.46 -12.23
C THR A 111 9.62 -2.76 -11.87
N ILE A 112 8.37 -2.92 -12.27
CA ILE A 112 7.52 -4.05 -11.90
C ILE A 112 7.53 -5.11 -13.01
N GLU A 113 7.75 -6.35 -12.64
CA GLU A 113 7.67 -7.46 -13.60
C GLU A 113 6.21 -7.77 -13.93
N HIS A 114 5.87 -7.73 -15.21
CA HIS A 114 4.55 -8.05 -15.75
C HIS A 114 4.45 -9.56 -16.01
N PRO A 115 3.59 -10.31 -15.30
CA PRO A 115 3.46 -11.77 -15.45
C PRO A 115 2.77 -12.22 -16.75
N GLY A 116 2.22 -11.27 -17.52
CA GLY A 116 1.28 -11.55 -18.61
C GLY A 116 -0.15 -11.50 -18.09
N GLY A 117 -1.12 -11.86 -18.92
CA GLY A 117 -2.54 -11.86 -18.53
C GLY A 117 -3.09 -10.45 -18.31
N SER A 118 -4.00 -10.34 -17.34
CA SER A 118 -4.85 -9.17 -17.15
C SER A 118 -4.46 -8.38 -15.90
N VAL A 119 -3.32 -7.68 -15.95
CA VAL A 119 -2.82 -6.88 -14.82
C VAL A 119 -3.55 -5.55 -14.73
N ASP A 120 -4.07 -5.26 -13.54
CA ASP A 120 -4.89 -4.09 -13.24
C ASP A 120 -4.28 -3.23 -12.13
N PHE A 121 -4.71 -1.96 -12.06
CA PHE A 121 -4.33 -0.98 -11.06
C PHE A 121 -5.46 -0.77 -10.04
N GLU A 122 -5.06 -0.50 -8.80
CA GLU A 122 -5.93 -0.20 -7.67
C GLU A 122 -5.17 0.73 -6.72
N VAL A 123 -5.31 2.06 -6.88
CA VAL A 123 -4.68 3.00 -5.92
C VAL A 123 -5.35 2.91 -4.56
N GLU A 124 -4.53 2.86 -3.51
CA GLU A 124 -5.01 2.79 -2.15
C GLU A 124 -4.23 3.70 -1.21
N LEU A 125 -4.93 4.20 -0.20
CA LEU A 125 -4.28 4.68 1.02
C LEU A 125 -3.92 3.46 1.88
N VAL A 126 -2.70 3.42 2.39
CA VAL A 126 -2.21 2.32 3.21
C VAL A 126 -1.92 2.82 4.62
N ALA A 127 -2.60 2.24 5.61
CA ALA A 127 -2.32 2.53 7.02
C ALA A 127 -1.21 1.61 7.55
N VAL A 128 -0.25 2.19 8.26
CA VAL A 128 0.84 1.46 8.91
C VAL A 128 0.57 1.42 10.40
N ILE A 129 0.57 0.24 11.00
CA ILE A 129 0.37 0.07 12.44
C ILE A 129 1.64 0.51 13.18
N GLY A 130 1.50 1.36 14.19
CA GLY A 130 2.60 1.87 15.03
C GLY A 130 2.63 1.30 16.44
N LYS A 131 1.51 0.73 16.90
CA LYS A 131 1.37 0.15 18.24
C LYS A 131 0.63 -1.16 18.16
N HIS A 132 1.02 -2.10 19.02
CA HIS A 132 0.29 -3.36 19.16
C HIS A 132 -1.20 -3.10 19.40
N ALA A 133 -2.08 -3.72 18.61
CA ALA A 133 -3.53 -3.57 18.71
C ALA A 133 -4.19 -4.94 18.91
N ARG A 134 -5.01 -5.07 19.96
CA ARG A 134 -5.83 -6.26 20.19
C ARG A 134 -7.14 -5.87 20.88
N HIS A 135 -8.28 -6.25 20.29
CA HIS A 135 -9.62 -5.84 20.70
C HIS A 135 -9.75 -4.32 20.92
N VAL A 136 -9.17 -3.53 20.01
CA VAL A 136 -9.18 -2.06 20.10
C VAL A 136 -10.58 -1.54 19.73
N PRO A 137 -11.20 -0.66 20.53
CA PRO A 137 -12.46 -0.04 20.15
C PRO A 137 -12.24 0.97 19.01
N VAL A 138 -13.23 1.14 18.13
CA VAL A 138 -13.17 2.04 16.96
C VAL A 138 -12.67 3.45 17.34
N SER A 139 -13.10 4.00 18.47
CA SER A 139 -12.71 5.34 18.93
C SER A 139 -11.21 5.52 19.18
N GLN A 140 -10.45 4.43 19.33
CA GLN A 140 -9.01 4.43 19.56
C GLN A 140 -8.22 3.95 18.33
N GLY A 141 -8.88 3.62 17.21
CA GLY A 141 -8.22 3.01 16.06
C GLY A 141 -7.04 3.83 15.52
N TRP A 142 -7.19 5.16 15.44
CA TRP A 142 -6.14 6.07 15.01
C TRP A 142 -4.93 6.12 15.97
N ASP A 143 -5.10 5.84 17.26
CA ASP A 143 -4.00 5.86 18.25
C ASP A 143 -2.99 4.73 18.02
N HIS A 144 -3.37 3.72 17.24
CA HIS A 144 -2.55 2.58 16.86
C HIS A 144 -1.88 2.72 15.50
N VAL A 145 -2.17 3.78 14.74
CA VAL A 145 -1.61 4.01 13.40
C VAL A 145 -0.34 4.87 13.51
N ALA A 146 0.78 4.35 13.00
CA ALA A 146 2.03 5.10 12.89
C ALA A 146 1.90 6.24 11.87
N GLY A 147 1.30 5.94 10.72
CA GLY A 147 1.13 6.87 9.63
C GLY A 147 0.46 6.25 8.43
N LEU A 148 0.35 7.04 7.38
CA LEU A 148 -0.26 6.70 6.11
C LEU A 148 0.81 6.78 5.01
N THR A 149 0.76 5.84 4.08
CA THR A 149 1.56 5.84 2.86
C THR A 149 0.64 5.55 1.67
N LEU A 150 1.09 5.82 0.46
CA LEU A 150 0.36 5.51 -0.76
C LEU A 150 0.76 4.11 -1.23
N GLY A 151 -0.19 3.35 -1.75
CA GLY A 151 0.04 2.00 -2.27
C GLY A 151 -0.72 1.71 -3.56
N GLN A 152 -0.33 0.62 -4.23
CA GLN A 152 -1.12 -0.01 -5.28
C GLN A 152 -1.43 -1.46 -4.89
N ASP A 153 -2.69 -1.87 -5.00
CA ASP A 153 -3.10 -3.27 -4.94
C ASP A 153 -3.13 -3.87 -6.35
N LEU A 154 -1.96 -3.93 -7.00
CA LEU A 154 -1.85 -4.48 -8.35
C LEU A 154 -2.41 -5.90 -8.39
N SER A 155 -3.19 -6.18 -9.42
CA SER A 155 -4.06 -7.36 -9.47
C SER A 155 -4.00 -8.03 -10.83
N GLU A 156 -3.56 -9.29 -10.89
CA GLU A 156 -3.72 -10.13 -12.07
C GLU A 156 -5.11 -10.78 -12.01
N ARG A 157 -6.02 -10.27 -12.83
CA ARG A 157 -7.46 -10.54 -12.74
C ARG A 157 -7.82 -11.97 -13.14
N GLU A 158 -7.07 -12.59 -14.06
CA GLU A 158 -7.35 -13.97 -14.47
C GLU A 158 -7.11 -14.93 -13.32
N LEU A 159 -5.97 -14.80 -12.63
CA LEU A 159 -5.61 -15.61 -11.45
C LEU A 159 -6.51 -15.27 -10.26
N GLN A 160 -6.77 -13.98 -10.01
CA GLN A 160 -7.68 -13.54 -8.94
C GLN A 160 -9.06 -14.20 -9.07
N LEU A 161 -9.58 -14.30 -10.30
CA LEU A 161 -10.92 -14.83 -10.58
C LEU A 161 -10.93 -16.32 -10.96
N SER A 162 -9.77 -16.97 -10.96
CA SER A 162 -9.63 -18.38 -11.35
C SER A 162 -10.15 -19.34 -10.27
N GLY A 163 -10.55 -20.54 -10.71
CA GLY A 163 -11.00 -21.62 -9.83
C GLY A 163 -12.49 -21.56 -9.48
N PRO A 164 -12.99 -22.57 -8.75
CA PRO A 164 -14.37 -22.61 -8.31
C PRO A 164 -14.64 -21.52 -7.25
N PRO A 165 -15.85 -20.94 -7.23
CA PRO A 165 -16.22 -20.00 -6.18
C PRO A 165 -16.28 -20.69 -4.80
N PRO A 166 -16.04 -19.94 -3.69
CA PRO A 166 -15.63 -18.53 -3.67
C PRO A 166 -14.15 -18.35 -4.04
N GLN A 167 -13.86 -17.36 -4.89
CA GLN A 167 -12.50 -17.04 -5.31
C GLN A 167 -11.65 -16.50 -4.15
N GLN A 168 -10.34 -16.72 -4.22
CA GLN A 168 -9.37 -16.23 -3.24
C GLN A 168 -8.42 -15.24 -3.92
N PHE A 169 -8.38 -14.01 -3.42
CA PHE A 169 -7.74 -12.92 -4.16
C PHE A 169 -6.22 -12.83 -3.96
N ALA A 170 -5.71 -13.42 -2.88
CA ALA A 170 -4.34 -13.20 -2.40
C ALA A 170 -3.27 -13.47 -3.46
N LEU A 171 -3.33 -14.60 -4.18
CA LEU A 171 -2.29 -14.98 -5.14
C LEU A 171 -2.29 -14.10 -6.39
N GLY A 172 -3.46 -13.71 -6.91
CA GLY A 172 -3.57 -12.74 -8.01
C GLY A 172 -2.97 -11.37 -7.69
N LYS A 173 -2.84 -11.05 -6.40
CA LYS A 173 -2.38 -9.77 -5.88
C LYS A 173 -0.98 -9.82 -5.23
N SER A 174 -0.26 -10.94 -5.37
CA SER A 174 1.01 -11.18 -4.66
C SER A 174 2.18 -11.58 -5.56
N PHE A 175 2.12 -11.26 -6.85
CA PHE A 175 3.33 -11.31 -7.68
C PHE A 175 4.39 -10.34 -7.10
N THR A 176 5.67 -10.61 -7.35
CA THR A 176 6.75 -9.71 -6.92
C THR A 176 6.49 -8.30 -7.44
N GLY A 177 6.47 -7.32 -6.53
CA GLY A 177 6.20 -5.92 -6.86
C GLY A 177 4.72 -5.55 -6.99
N PHE A 178 3.77 -6.45 -6.69
CA PHE A 178 2.34 -6.12 -6.73
C PHE A 178 1.84 -5.36 -5.50
N ALA A 179 2.68 -5.12 -4.50
CA ALA A 179 2.36 -4.33 -3.32
C ALA A 179 3.29 -3.11 -3.17
N PRO A 180 3.47 -2.26 -4.19
CA PRO A 180 4.37 -1.13 -4.04
C PRO A 180 3.76 -0.11 -3.07
N ILE A 181 4.61 0.46 -2.21
CA ILE A 181 4.22 1.49 -1.24
C ILE A 181 5.27 2.60 -1.17
N GLY A 182 4.84 3.81 -0.83
CA GLY A 182 5.73 4.98 -0.70
C GLY A 182 5.06 6.27 -1.18
N PRO A 183 5.85 7.31 -1.53
CA PRO A 183 7.29 7.41 -1.38
C PRO A 183 7.74 7.62 0.08
N VAL A 184 6.83 8.04 0.94
CA VAL A 184 7.07 8.34 2.34
C VAL A 184 5.97 7.76 3.22
N LEU A 185 6.24 7.61 4.51
CA LEU A 185 5.25 7.43 5.55
C LEU A 185 4.99 8.78 6.23
N VAL A 186 3.73 9.19 6.30
CA VAL A 186 3.31 10.49 6.86
C VAL A 186 2.48 10.26 8.11
N THR A 187 2.83 10.91 9.22
CA THR A 187 2.04 10.77 10.46
C THR A 187 0.67 11.42 10.34
N PRO A 188 -0.37 10.91 11.04
CA PRO A 188 -1.74 11.40 10.83
C PRO A 188 -1.96 12.88 11.17
N ASP A 189 -1.11 13.49 12.01
CA ASP A 189 -1.15 14.90 12.39
C ASP A 189 -0.67 15.87 11.30
N GLU A 190 -0.10 15.38 10.19
CA GLU A 190 0.30 16.19 9.04
C GLU A 190 -0.83 16.44 8.03
N PHE A 191 -1.95 15.74 8.17
CA PHE A 191 -3.09 15.86 7.26
C PHE A 191 -4.08 16.89 7.80
N ALA A 192 -4.62 17.74 6.92
CA ALA A 192 -5.71 18.66 7.28
C ALA A 192 -6.95 17.88 7.75
N ASP A 193 -7.26 16.79 7.05
CA ASP A 193 -8.21 15.76 7.46
C ASP A 193 -7.63 14.40 7.07
N ARG A 194 -7.33 13.56 8.06
CA ARG A 194 -6.76 12.22 7.86
C ARG A 194 -7.78 11.18 7.39
N ASP A 195 -9.07 11.49 7.53
CA ASP A 195 -10.17 10.64 7.09
C ASP A 195 -10.65 11.03 5.67
N ASP A 196 -10.21 12.18 5.13
CA ASP A 196 -10.54 12.66 3.77
C ASP A 196 -9.27 13.01 2.95
N VAL A 197 -8.57 12.01 2.42
CA VAL A 197 -7.38 12.16 1.57
C VAL A 197 -7.73 11.85 0.12
N GLU A 198 -7.39 12.74 -0.83
CA GLU A 198 -7.53 12.45 -2.27
C GLU A 198 -6.50 11.43 -2.75
N VAL A 199 -6.95 10.47 -3.54
CA VAL A 199 -6.12 9.48 -4.23
C VAL A 199 -6.43 9.48 -5.72
N SER A 200 -5.41 9.24 -6.55
CA SER A 200 -5.60 9.13 -8.00
C SER A 200 -4.57 8.23 -8.69
N THR A 201 -4.96 7.74 -9.86
CA THR A 201 -4.13 6.92 -10.75
C THR A 201 -4.20 7.46 -12.16
N VAL A 202 -3.04 7.61 -12.82
CA VAL A 202 -2.89 7.89 -14.24
C VAL A 202 -2.14 6.73 -14.88
N LEU A 203 -2.66 6.18 -15.98
CA LEU A 203 -1.97 5.15 -16.78
C LEU A 203 -1.60 5.75 -18.13
N SER A 204 -0.30 5.90 -18.39
CA SER A 204 0.26 6.43 -19.64
C SER A 204 -0.38 7.75 -20.10
N GLY A 205 -0.60 8.66 -19.16
CA GLY A 205 -1.17 9.99 -19.39
C GLY A 205 -2.69 10.09 -19.30
N GLU A 206 -3.41 8.97 -19.19
CA GLU A 206 -4.88 8.96 -19.03
C GLU A 206 -5.27 8.79 -17.56
N LEU A 207 -6.11 9.70 -17.05
CA LEU A 207 -6.65 9.63 -15.68
C LEU A 207 -7.62 8.45 -15.55
N MET A 208 -7.29 7.51 -14.67
CA MET A 208 -8.07 6.29 -14.47
C MET A 208 -8.92 6.32 -13.21
N GLN A 209 -8.31 6.68 -12.08
CA GLN A 209 -8.98 6.75 -10.78
C GLN A 209 -8.77 8.14 -10.19
N LYS A 210 -9.82 8.67 -9.57
CA LYS A 210 -9.74 9.88 -8.75
C LYS A 210 -10.89 9.88 -7.74
N SER A 211 -10.58 9.74 -6.45
CA SER A 211 -11.59 9.75 -5.39
C SER A 211 -10.96 10.24 -4.08
N ARG A 212 -11.71 10.16 -2.99
CA ARG A 212 -11.24 10.55 -1.65
C ARG A 212 -11.64 9.52 -0.60
N THR A 213 -10.81 9.36 0.42
CA THR A 213 -11.00 8.31 1.44
C THR A 213 -12.24 8.49 2.32
N ARG A 214 -12.89 9.65 2.32
CA ARG A 214 -14.21 9.80 2.96
C ARG A 214 -15.29 8.90 2.35
N HIS A 215 -15.04 8.36 1.15
CA HIS A 215 -15.91 7.41 0.47
C HIS A 215 -15.64 5.95 0.88
N LEU A 216 -14.69 5.71 1.80
CA LEU A 216 -14.49 4.40 2.42
C LEU A 216 -15.77 3.95 3.13
N ILE A 217 -16.21 2.72 2.87
CA ILE A 217 -17.36 2.10 3.55
C ILE A 217 -16.98 1.80 5.01
N PHE A 218 -15.80 1.21 5.20
CA PHE A 218 -15.18 0.97 6.49
C PHE A 218 -13.93 1.85 6.63
N PRO A 219 -14.00 2.98 7.37
CA PRO A 219 -12.86 3.87 7.56
C PRO A 219 -11.76 3.19 8.40
N ILE A 220 -10.54 3.74 8.37
CA ILE A 220 -9.34 3.17 9.00
C ILE A 220 -9.56 2.75 10.47
N PRO A 221 -10.21 3.54 11.34
CA PRO A 221 -10.45 3.13 12.72
C PRO A 221 -11.34 1.90 12.86
N VAL A 222 -12.30 1.72 11.94
CA VAL A 222 -13.16 0.53 11.88
C VAL A 222 -12.34 -0.67 11.44
N LEU A 223 -11.48 -0.52 10.42
CA LEU A 223 -10.59 -1.59 9.96
C LEU A 223 -9.65 -2.05 11.09
N VAL A 224 -9.00 -1.13 11.80
CA VAL A 224 -8.14 -1.44 12.96
C VAL A 224 -8.92 -2.17 14.04
N SER A 225 -10.12 -1.68 14.39
CA SER A 225 -10.96 -2.30 15.42
C SER A 225 -11.37 -3.72 15.03
N TYR A 226 -11.90 -3.89 13.80
CA TYR A 226 -12.34 -5.17 13.27
C TYR A 226 -11.20 -6.20 13.22
N LEU A 227 -10.09 -5.86 12.56
CA LEU A 227 -8.95 -6.76 12.42
C LEU A 227 -8.37 -7.13 13.79
N SER A 228 -8.19 -6.14 14.67
CA SER A 228 -7.65 -6.36 16.02
C SER A 228 -8.55 -7.22 16.91
N SER A 229 -9.85 -7.34 16.60
CA SER A 229 -10.76 -8.25 17.32
C SER A 229 -10.49 -9.72 17.00
N ILE A 230 -9.87 -10.00 15.84
CA ILE A 230 -9.59 -11.35 15.32
C ILE A 230 -8.13 -11.72 15.57
N VAL A 231 -7.20 -10.87 15.16
CA VAL A 231 -5.75 -11.11 15.20
C VAL A 231 -5.02 -9.91 15.80
N PRO A 232 -3.98 -10.10 16.63
CA PRO A 232 -3.16 -8.98 17.08
C PRO A 232 -2.48 -8.29 15.89
N LEU A 233 -2.65 -6.98 15.77
CA LEU A 233 -1.87 -6.15 14.85
C LEU A 233 -0.58 -5.73 15.53
N ARG A 234 0.53 -5.74 14.80
CA ARG A 234 1.87 -5.46 15.29
C ARG A 234 2.42 -4.19 14.63
N PRO A 235 3.31 -3.46 15.32
CA PRO A 235 3.99 -2.33 14.67
C PRO A 235 4.69 -2.75 13.38
N GLY A 236 4.49 -1.99 12.32
CA GLY A 236 4.97 -2.28 10.97
C GLY A 236 4.03 -3.13 10.11
N ASP A 237 2.89 -3.61 10.63
CA ASP A 237 1.87 -4.24 9.80
C ASP A 237 1.17 -3.22 8.91
N LEU A 238 0.69 -3.67 7.75
CA LEU A 238 0.03 -2.83 6.75
C LEU A 238 -1.45 -3.15 6.61
N ILE A 239 -2.26 -2.11 6.40
CA ILE A 239 -3.65 -2.22 5.98
C ILE A 239 -3.81 -1.45 4.66
N PHE A 240 -3.91 -2.20 3.56
CA PHE A 240 -4.40 -1.74 2.26
C PHE A 240 -5.91 -1.54 2.39
N THR A 241 -6.35 -0.28 2.34
CA THR A 241 -7.70 0.12 2.79
C THR A 241 -8.79 -0.09 1.73
N GLY A 242 -8.44 -0.55 0.54
CA GLY A 242 -9.33 -0.68 -0.60
C GLY A 242 -9.13 0.45 -1.61
N THR A 243 -9.66 0.23 -2.81
CA THR A 243 -9.52 1.13 -3.96
C THR A 243 -10.87 1.73 -4.39
N PRO A 244 -10.89 2.98 -4.91
CA PRO A 244 -12.09 3.57 -5.49
C PRO A 244 -12.42 3.02 -6.88
N ALA A 245 -13.57 3.42 -7.41
CA ALA A 245 -13.97 3.12 -8.78
C ALA A 245 -12.96 3.54 -9.86
N GLY A 246 -13.10 2.96 -11.05
CA GLY A 246 -12.36 3.32 -12.25
C GLY A 246 -11.21 2.38 -12.60
N ILE A 247 -11.18 1.19 -11.98
CA ILE A 247 -10.21 0.13 -12.28
C ILE A 247 -10.25 -0.24 -13.78
N GLY A 248 -9.16 -0.77 -14.31
CA GLY A 248 -9.03 -1.12 -15.71
C GLY A 248 -9.98 -2.21 -16.17
N PHE A 249 -10.28 -3.17 -15.28
CA PHE A 249 -11.04 -4.38 -15.62
C PHE A 249 -12.56 -4.17 -15.77
N THR A 250 -13.13 -3.14 -15.15
CA THR A 250 -14.56 -2.77 -15.23
C THR A 250 -14.89 -1.90 -16.44
N ARG A 251 -13.87 -1.35 -17.10
CA ARG A 251 -14.03 -0.50 -18.28
C ARG A 251 -14.42 -1.30 -19.52
N GLU A 252 -15.15 -0.66 -20.43
CA GLU A 252 -15.48 -1.18 -21.75
C GLU A 252 -15.10 -0.17 -22.84
N PRO A 253 -14.05 -0.44 -23.65
CA PRO A 253 -13.15 -1.60 -23.56
C PRO A 253 -12.29 -1.58 -22.30
N LYS A 254 -11.84 -2.77 -21.86
CA LYS A 254 -10.93 -2.90 -20.71
C LYS A 254 -9.64 -2.12 -20.94
N ARG A 255 -9.16 -1.43 -19.91
CA ARG A 255 -7.90 -0.67 -19.94
C ARG A 255 -6.95 -1.19 -18.88
N LEU A 256 -6.27 -2.28 -19.22
CA LEU A 256 -5.32 -2.97 -18.35
C LEU A 256 -3.90 -2.46 -18.59
N ILE A 257 -3.00 -2.77 -17.66
CA ILE A 257 -1.60 -2.40 -17.72
C ILE A 257 -0.91 -3.27 -18.78
N GLY A 258 -0.19 -2.64 -19.71
CA GLY A 258 0.73 -3.29 -20.64
C GLY A 258 2.19 -3.11 -20.25
N THR A 259 3.09 -3.81 -20.97
CA THR A 259 4.55 -3.71 -20.75
C THR A 259 5.19 -2.42 -21.26
N ASP A 260 4.43 -1.60 -21.99
CA ASP A 260 4.88 -0.27 -22.44
C ASP A 260 4.23 0.86 -21.63
N ASP A 261 3.37 0.51 -20.65
CA ASP A 261 2.67 1.49 -19.85
C ASP A 261 3.50 1.99 -18.66
N GLU A 262 3.20 3.23 -18.27
CA GLU A 262 3.67 3.84 -17.03
C GLU A 262 2.47 4.15 -16.13
N LEU A 263 2.52 3.67 -14.90
CA LEU A 263 1.50 3.93 -13.89
C LEU A 263 1.99 5.00 -12.93
N VAL A 264 1.22 6.08 -12.76
CA VAL A 264 1.51 7.14 -11.80
C VAL A 264 0.37 7.21 -10.80
N SER A 265 0.69 7.01 -9.53
CA SER A 265 -0.27 7.06 -8.43
C SER A 265 0.02 8.25 -7.53
N ARG A 266 -1.00 8.91 -6.99
CA ARG A 266 -0.83 10.05 -6.08
C ARG A 266 -1.78 9.95 -4.90
N ALA A 267 -1.30 10.42 -3.74
CA ALA A 267 -2.13 10.70 -2.58
C ALA A 267 -1.82 12.10 -2.04
N GLU A 268 -2.87 12.88 -1.79
CA GLU A 268 -2.78 14.21 -1.20
C GLU A 268 -2.01 14.17 0.11
N GLY A 269 -1.08 15.10 0.30
CA GLY A 269 -0.24 15.16 1.49
C GLY A 269 0.86 14.09 1.58
N ILE A 270 0.90 13.06 0.73
CA ILE A 270 1.91 12.00 0.75
C ILE A 270 2.94 12.16 -0.37
N GLY A 271 2.49 12.21 -1.62
CA GLY A 271 3.37 12.30 -2.79
C GLY A 271 2.90 11.41 -3.94
N GLU A 272 3.84 11.08 -4.84
CA GLU A 272 3.57 10.22 -5.99
C GLU A 272 4.46 8.97 -6.01
N MET A 273 3.96 7.92 -6.66
CA MET A 273 4.73 6.75 -7.08
C MET A 273 4.66 6.64 -8.61
N ARG A 274 5.70 6.09 -9.23
CA ARG A 274 5.79 5.90 -10.68
C ARG A 274 6.40 4.55 -11.02
N HIS A 275 5.62 3.69 -11.66
CA HIS A 275 6.01 2.32 -11.99
C HIS A 275 6.00 2.10 -13.49
N ARG A 276 7.08 1.54 -14.02
CA ARG A 276 7.13 0.98 -15.38
C ARG A 276 7.02 -0.54 -15.28
N PHE A 277 6.46 -1.15 -16.32
CA PHE A 277 6.23 -2.59 -16.37
C PHE A 277 7.15 -3.24 -17.40
N VAL A 278 7.70 -4.41 -17.09
CA VAL A 278 8.56 -5.17 -18.03
C VAL A 278 8.14 -6.62 -18.07
N ALA A 279 8.12 -7.23 -19.24
CA ALA A 279 7.77 -8.65 -19.35
C ALA A 279 8.73 -9.52 -18.52
N THR A 280 8.20 -10.44 -17.71
CA THR A 280 9.03 -11.42 -16.96
C THR A 280 9.82 -12.37 -17.88
N GLY A 281 9.36 -12.54 -19.13
CA GLY A 281 9.83 -13.59 -20.04
C GLY A 281 9.46 -15.01 -19.62
N ARG A 282 8.72 -15.18 -18.50
CA ARG A 282 8.24 -16.46 -18.00
C ARG A 282 6.79 -16.68 -18.45
N PRO A 283 6.35 -17.94 -18.65
CA PRO A 283 4.96 -18.20 -18.96
C PRO A 283 4.04 -17.84 -17.79
N HIS A 284 2.82 -17.38 -18.09
CA HIS A 284 1.82 -17.06 -17.07
C HIS A 284 1.45 -18.32 -16.27
N PRO A 285 1.30 -18.27 -14.93
CA PRO A 285 1.09 -19.47 -14.11
C PRO A 285 -0.07 -20.35 -14.58
N LEU A 286 -1.21 -19.74 -14.96
CA LEU A 286 -2.40 -20.49 -15.44
C LEU A 286 -2.14 -21.29 -16.72
N THR A 287 -1.11 -20.95 -17.51
CA THR A 287 -0.74 -21.69 -18.73
C THR A 287 0.17 -22.88 -18.48
N THR A 288 0.76 -22.96 -17.28
CA THR A 288 1.79 -23.97 -16.94
C THR A 288 1.27 -25.09 -16.04
N VAL A 289 0.12 -24.90 -15.40
CA VAL A 289 -0.46 -25.89 -14.48
C VAL A 289 -1.20 -26.97 -15.29
N SER A 290 -0.67 -28.19 -15.30
CA SER A 290 -1.38 -29.38 -15.81
C SER A 290 -2.00 -30.18 -14.66
N ARG A 291 -3.24 -30.63 -14.80
CA ARG A 291 -3.84 -31.58 -13.85
C ARG A 291 -3.12 -32.93 -13.95
N SER A 292 -2.77 -33.53 -12.81
CA SER A 292 -2.40 -34.95 -12.78
C SER A 292 -3.59 -35.77 -13.25
N THR A 293 -3.41 -36.58 -14.29
CA THR A 293 -4.46 -37.42 -14.89
C THR A 293 -4.73 -38.70 -14.09
N HIS A 294 -4.10 -38.89 -12.93
CA HIS A 294 -4.12 -40.17 -12.21
C HIS A 294 -5.28 -40.39 -11.24
N HIS A 295 -6.19 -39.44 -11.07
CA HIS A 295 -7.35 -39.62 -10.21
C HIS A 295 -8.61 -39.01 -10.84
N VAL A 296 -9.34 -39.84 -11.58
CA VAL A 296 -10.78 -39.69 -11.88
C VAL A 296 -11.45 -41.01 -11.56
#